data_AF-A0A937YQ33-F1
#
_entry.id   AF-A0A937YQ33-F1
#
_cell.length_a   1.000
_cell.length_b   1.000
_cell.length_c   1.000
_cell.angle_alpha   90.00
_cell.angle_beta   90.00
_cell.angle_gamma   90.00
#
_symmetry.space_group_name_H-M   'P 1'
#
loop_
_entity.id
_entity.type
_entity.pdbx_description
1 polymer ?
#
loop_
_entity_poly.entity_id
_entity_poly.type
_entity_poly.pdbx_seq_one_letter_code
_entity_poly.pdbx_strand_id
1 'polypeptide(L)'
;MVAVAALALAAGCAQMRQSAGFDKPGYATKVVDNRLWVFKAGSKEWDEFGRNGDLKTLVTRVGAGPNGMTIRAADAATIDGYLTAK
;
A
#
# COMPACT_ATOMS: atom_id res chain seq x y z
N MET A 1 16.65 39.65 34.94
CA MET A 1 15.28 39.68 34.38
C MET A 1 15.22 38.68 33.23
N VAL A 2 14.29 37.73 33.36
CA VAL A 2 13.75 36.76 32.39
C VAL A 2 14.74 35.85 31.65
N ALA A 3 14.83 34.62 32.18
CA ALA A 3 15.18 33.43 31.43
C ALA A 3 14.10 33.13 30.37
N VAL A 4 14.51 32.78 29.15
CA VAL A 4 13.66 31.99 28.24
C VAL A 4 14.51 30.84 27.71
N ALA A 5 14.29 29.69 28.34
CA ALA A 5 14.55 28.40 27.75
C ALA A 5 13.51 28.15 26.65
N ALA A 6 13.96 27.71 25.48
CA ALA A 6 13.12 26.99 24.54
C ALA A 6 13.84 25.68 24.17
N LEU A 7 13.61 24.69 25.02
CA LEU A 7 13.80 23.28 24.71
C LEU A 7 12.79 22.86 23.63
N ALA A 8 13.19 21.82 22.88
CA ALA A 8 12.37 20.92 22.06
C ALA A 8 12.01 21.45 20.65
N LEU A 9 12.12 20.68 19.56
CA LEU A 9 11.98 19.23 19.41
C LEU A 9 13.00 18.66 18.41
N ALA A 10 13.82 17.69 18.85
CA ALA A 10 14.18 16.58 17.99
C ALA A 10 13.00 15.59 18.03
N ALA A 11 12.28 15.40 16.92
CA ALA A 11 11.35 14.29 16.78
C ALA A 11 11.18 13.94 15.30
N GLY A 12 11.83 12.85 14.89
CA GLY A 12 11.20 11.91 13.99
C GLY A 12 11.40 12.14 12.49
N CYS A 13 12.61 11.83 12.02
CA CYS A 13 12.78 11.11 10.76
C CYS A 13 12.07 9.75 10.88
N ALA A 14 10.74 9.69 10.80
CA ALA A 14 9.98 8.45 10.90
C ALA A 14 8.54 8.58 10.38
N GLN A 15 8.37 8.88 9.10
CA GLN A 15 7.21 8.32 8.40
C GLN A 15 7.58 7.83 7.01
N MET A 16 8.67 7.05 6.95
CA MET A 16 8.91 6.08 5.88
C MET A 16 8.67 4.67 6.44
N ARG A 17 7.45 4.42 6.92
CA ARG A 17 6.92 3.10 7.26
C ARG A 17 5.42 3.20 7.01
N GLN A 18 4.92 2.82 5.84
CA GLN A 18 4.35 1.49 5.66
C GLN A 18 4.28 1.20 4.15
N SER A 19 5.21 0.41 3.65
CA SER A 19 5.03 -0.32 2.38
C SER A 19 5.60 -1.73 2.50
N ALA A 20 6.69 -1.89 3.26
CA ALA A 20 7.35 -3.17 3.53
C ALA A 20 6.60 -4.15 4.45
N GLY A 21 5.31 -3.92 4.75
CA GLY A 21 4.51 -4.80 5.62
C GLY A 21 3.31 -5.45 4.95
N PHE A 22 3.09 -5.13 3.67
CA PHE A 22 1.95 -5.64 2.90
C PHE A 22 2.35 -6.71 1.89
N ASP A 23 3.65 -6.89 1.65
CA ASP A 23 4.11 -7.91 0.71
C ASP A 23 3.84 -9.31 1.28
N LYS A 24 3.00 -10.06 0.58
CA LYS A 24 2.61 -11.42 0.94
C LYS A 24 3.20 -12.40 -0.07
N PRO A 25 3.58 -13.62 0.33
CA PRO A 25 4.07 -14.62 -0.62
C PRO A 25 3.00 -14.89 -1.68
N GLY A 26 3.37 -14.73 -2.96
CA GLY A 26 2.44 -14.85 -4.09
C GLY A 26 1.66 -13.57 -4.44
N TYR A 27 1.88 -12.47 -3.73
CA TYR A 27 1.29 -11.16 -4.03
C TYR A 27 2.36 -10.05 -4.03
N ALA A 28 2.40 -9.27 -5.11
CA ALA A 28 3.18 -8.05 -5.18
C ALA A 28 2.31 -6.88 -4.71
N THR A 29 2.76 -6.11 -3.73
CA THR A 29 2.04 -4.92 -3.28
C THR A 29 2.81 -3.65 -3.51
N LYS A 30 2.10 -2.54 -3.76
CA LYS A 30 2.70 -1.24 -3.94
C LYS A 30 1.81 -0.17 -3.34
N VAL A 31 2.33 0.61 -2.40
CA VAL A 31 1.59 1.76 -1.88
C VAL A 31 1.85 2.96 -2.78
N VAL A 32 0.79 3.50 -3.38
CA VAL A 32 0.84 4.72 -4.20
C VAL A 32 -0.25 5.64 -3.69
N ASP A 33 0.12 6.86 -3.30
CA ASP A 33 -0.85 7.88 -2.85
C ASP A 33 -1.75 7.40 -1.69
N ASN A 34 -1.16 6.71 -0.70
CA ASN A 34 -1.87 6.09 0.43
C ASN A 34 -2.90 5.01 0.04
N ARG A 35 -2.80 4.47 -1.18
CA ARG A 35 -3.61 3.34 -1.67
C ARG A 35 -2.73 2.13 -1.86
N LEU A 36 -3.19 0.99 -1.37
CA LEU A 36 -2.49 -0.27 -1.49
C LEU A 36 -2.86 -0.92 -2.83
N TRP A 37 -1.93 -0.97 -3.76
CA TRP A 37 -2.07 -1.77 -4.95
C TRP A 37 -1.62 -3.20 -4.63
N VAL A 38 -2.41 -4.17 -5.04
CA VAL A 38 -2.19 -5.59 -4.79
C VAL A 38 -2.31 -6.32 -6.12
N PHE A 39 -1.29 -7.08 -6.46
CA PHE A 39 -1.25 -7.88 -7.66
C PHE A 39 -0.85 -9.30 -7.29
N LYS A 40 -1.36 -10.28 -8.02
CA LYS A 40 -0.87 -11.66 -7.91
C LYS A 40 0.52 -11.73 -8.56
N ALA A 41 1.46 -12.41 -7.93
CA ALA A 41 2.78 -12.64 -8.51
C ALA A 41 2.66 -13.47 -9.79
N GLY A 42 3.21 -12.99 -10.90
CA GLY A 42 3.16 -13.67 -12.20
C GLY A 42 1.87 -13.46 -13.01
N SER A 43 0.97 -12.59 -12.55
CA SER A 43 -0.24 -12.21 -13.30
C SER A 43 0.09 -11.31 -14.50
N LYS A 44 -0.67 -11.43 -15.61
CA LYS A 44 -0.53 -10.54 -16.78
C LYS A 44 -0.72 -9.08 -16.39
N GLU A 45 -1.55 -8.83 -15.41
CA GLU A 45 -1.90 -7.52 -14.88
C GLU A 45 -0.70 -6.83 -14.23
N TRP A 46 0.21 -7.59 -13.61
CA TRP A 46 1.46 -7.03 -13.10
C TRP A 46 2.36 -6.52 -14.24
N ASP A 47 2.41 -7.26 -15.35
CA ASP A 47 3.17 -6.88 -16.54
C ASP A 47 2.53 -5.66 -17.24
N GLU A 48 1.20 -5.64 -17.36
CA GLU A 48 0.45 -4.49 -17.90
C GLU A 48 0.60 -3.24 -17.03
N PHE A 49 0.56 -3.37 -15.71
CA PHE A 49 0.81 -2.27 -14.78
C PHE A 49 2.25 -1.75 -14.88
N GLY A 50 3.23 -2.64 -15.06
CA GLY A 50 4.62 -2.25 -15.30
C GLY A 50 4.81 -1.49 -16.62
N ARG A 51 4.01 -1.81 -17.64
CA ARG A 51 4.09 -1.20 -18.98
C ARG A 51 3.32 0.11 -19.11
N ASN A 52 2.07 0.13 -18.63
CA ASN A 52 1.15 1.25 -18.83
C ASN A 52 0.98 2.12 -17.58
N GLY A 53 1.41 1.65 -16.40
CA GLY A 53 1.15 2.32 -15.12
C GLY A 53 -0.29 2.18 -14.61
N ASP A 54 -1.16 1.56 -15.41
CA ASP A 54 -2.58 1.38 -15.16
C ASP A 54 -3.05 0.03 -15.69
N LEU A 55 -4.18 -0.44 -15.16
CA LEU A 55 -4.84 -1.66 -15.57
C LEU A 55 -6.10 -1.34 -16.37
N LYS A 56 -6.37 -2.11 -17.41
CA LYS A 56 -7.60 -2.01 -18.19
C LYS A 56 -8.84 -2.34 -17.34
N THR A 57 -8.71 -3.31 -16.45
CA THR A 57 -9.73 -3.70 -15.48
C THR A 57 -9.07 -3.69 -14.12
N LEU A 58 -9.53 -2.80 -13.24
CA LEU A 58 -9.11 -2.77 -11.85
C LEU A 58 -10.32 -2.70 -10.93
N VAL A 59 -10.23 -3.41 -9.82
CA VAL A 59 -11.20 -3.36 -8.74
C VAL A 59 -10.62 -2.51 -7.62
N THR A 60 -11.36 -1.48 -7.21
CA THR A 60 -11.03 -0.67 -6.03
C THR A 60 -11.96 -1.05 -4.89
N ARG A 61 -11.40 -1.44 -3.75
CA ARG A 61 -12.12 -1.70 -2.51
C ARG A 61 -11.68 -0.68 -1.46
N VAL A 62 -12.56 0.27 -1.17
CA VAL A 62 -12.33 1.28 -0.14
C VAL A 62 -12.51 0.64 1.24
N GLY A 63 -11.55 0.85 2.15
CA GLY A 63 -11.62 0.35 3.53
C GLY A 63 -11.37 -1.14 3.72
N ALA A 64 -11.10 -1.89 2.65
CA ALA A 64 -10.82 -3.33 2.74
C ALA A 64 -9.38 -3.63 3.14
N GLY A 65 -8.47 -2.65 3.08
CA GLY A 65 -7.07 -2.85 3.37
C GLY A 65 -6.71 -2.85 4.85
N PRO A 66 -5.50 -3.33 5.18
CA PRO A 66 -4.95 -3.21 6.53
C PRO A 66 -5.01 -1.74 6.97
N ASN A 67 -5.39 -1.49 8.22
CA ASN A 67 -5.61 -0.14 8.77
C ASN A 67 -6.70 0.69 8.04
N GLY A 68 -7.64 0.05 7.32
CA GLY A 68 -8.70 0.74 6.60
C GLY A 68 -8.25 1.40 5.29
N MET A 69 -7.10 1.00 4.75
CA MET A 69 -6.59 1.53 3.49
C MET A 69 -7.47 1.12 2.30
N THR A 70 -7.44 1.94 1.24
CA THR A 70 -8.06 1.57 -0.04
C THR A 70 -7.17 0.57 -0.76
N ILE A 71 -7.70 -0.61 -1.07
CA ILE A 71 -7.03 -1.61 -1.91
C ILE A 71 -7.43 -1.45 -3.37
N ARG A 72 -6.46 -1.53 -4.28
CA ARG A 72 -6.67 -1.67 -5.71
C ARG A 72 -6.01 -2.94 -6.22
N ALA A 73 -6.73 -3.73 -7.01
CA ALA A 73 -6.18 -4.92 -7.65
C ALA A 73 -6.77 -5.10 -9.05
N ALA A 74 -6.24 -6.04 -9.81
CA ALA A 74 -6.82 -6.45 -11.10
C ALA A 74 -8.27 -6.92 -10.98
N ASP A 75 -8.56 -7.68 -9.93
CA ASP A 75 -9.83 -8.36 -9.73
C ASP A 75 -10.15 -8.50 -8.25
N ALA A 76 -11.44 -8.75 -7.96
CA ALA A 76 -11.91 -8.92 -6.58
C ALA A 76 -11.28 -10.17 -5.93
N ALA A 77 -11.08 -11.25 -6.70
CA ALA A 77 -10.49 -12.49 -6.20
C ALA A 77 -9.06 -12.29 -5.67
N THR A 78 -8.27 -11.43 -6.31
CA THR A 78 -6.93 -11.05 -5.83
C THR A 78 -7.02 -10.30 -4.50
N ILE A 79 -8.02 -9.43 -4.31
CA ILE A 79 -8.24 -8.72 -3.04
C ILE A 79 -8.64 -9.72 -1.95
N ASP A 80 -9.65 -10.54 -2.20
CA ASP A 80 -10.11 -11.56 -1.24
C ASP A 80 -9.00 -12.55 -0.88
N GLY A 81 -8.21 -12.97 -1.87
CA GLY A 81 -7.06 -13.84 -1.68
C GLY A 81 -5.94 -13.19 -0.87
N TYR A 82 -5.68 -11.90 -1.10
CA TYR A 82 -4.71 -11.12 -0.33
C TYR A 82 -5.14 -10.89 1.13
N LEU A 83 -6.44 -10.66 1.36
CA LEU A 83 -6.99 -10.50 2.71
C LEU A 83 -7.00 -11.81 3.50
N THR A 84 -7.16 -12.94 2.80
CA THR A 84 -7.14 -14.28 3.40
C THR A 84 -5.72 -14.80 3.60
N ALA A 85 -4.77 -14.39 2.76
CA ALA A 85 -3.37 -14.74 2.90
C ALA A 85 -2.85 -14.16 4.24
N LYS A 86 -2.40 -15.02 5.15
CA LYS A 86 -1.80 -14.61 6.43
C LYS A 86 -0.30 -14.44 6.28
#